data_AF-A0AB40AIV9-F1
#
_entry.id   AF-A0AB40AIV9-F1
#
_cell.length_a   1.000
_cell.length_b   1.000
_cell.length_c   1.000
_cell.angle_alpha   90.00
_cell.angle_beta   90.00
_cell.angle_gamma   90.00
#
_symmetry.space_group_name_H-M   'P 1'
#
loop_
_entity.id
_entity.type
_entity.pdbx_description
1 polymer ?
#
loop_
_entity_poly.entity_id
_entity_poly.type
_entity_poly.pdbx_seq_one_letter_code
_entity_poly.pdbx_strand_id
1 'polypeptide(L)'
;MGSQFSRQKAPPPLAPPRDTAAGVSSGGNNEYTAELSSYEAACRLDPELQTFDTTLQQRTSRVISSLALGVEVRSLSFDSLKEVTGCLLEMNQEVVKIILDCKKDIWRSPELFDLVEDYFDNSLQTLDFCTALERCLKRARDSQLIVHVALQRFEDEDADPSLQEDGKNKYLRTMEELRHFKAAGNPFTDEFFQLFHSVHKQQRCMLEKLQQRKKKLDKKLKSVKSWRKVSSIIFAAAFATVLICSVVAAAISAPPVAAALAAATSIPLGSMGKWFDSLWKDYEDALKGQREVISSMQVGTYITIKDLDSIRVLVDQLENHINVLLQSADFALQEEGAVRFGVEEIKKKLGMFMKSIEDLGEQVDHCSRDIRKARTVVLQRIIRHPK
;
A
#
# COMPACT_ATOMS: atom_id res chain seq x y z
N MET A 1 -52.14 14.08 -50.63
CA MET A 1 -52.38 12.63 -50.92
C MET A 1 -51.10 11.90 -50.58
N GLY A 2 -51.01 10.85 -49.75
CA GLY A 2 -51.91 10.20 -48.79
C GLY A 2 -51.07 9.09 -48.12
N SER A 3 -50.84 9.07 -46.80
CA SER A 3 -51.68 8.50 -45.73
C SER A 3 -51.70 6.96 -45.61
N GLN A 4 -51.50 6.49 -44.37
CA GLN A 4 -51.68 5.12 -43.83
C GLN A 4 -50.58 4.09 -44.18
N PHE A 5 -50.27 3.07 -43.34
CA PHE A 5 -50.74 2.75 -41.98
C PHE A 5 -49.63 2.09 -41.11
N SER A 6 -49.96 1.64 -39.88
CA SER A 6 -49.08 1.03 -38.87
C SER A 6 -49.35 -0.48 -38.67
N ARG A 7 -48.37 -1.25 -38.19
CA ARG A 7 -48.61 -2.39 -37.26
C ARG A 7 -47.35 -2.86 -36.51
N GLN A 8 -47.40 -2.76 -35.19
CA GLN A 8 -46.50 -3.42 -34.22
C GLN A 8 -46.63 -4.95 -34.28
N LYS A 9 -45.57 -5.68 -33.90
CA LYS A 9 -45.58 -7.14 -33.73
C LYS A 9 -45.21 -7.52 -32.30
N ALA A 10 -46.03 -8.36 -31.67
CA ALA A 10 -45.90 -8.77 -30.26
C ALA A 10 -44.86 -9.91 -30.06
N PRO A 11 -44.31 -10.09 -28.83
CA PRO A 11 -43.33 -11.13 -28.52
C PRO A 11 -43.95 -12.53 -28.33
N PRO A 12 -43.17 -13.62 -28.49
CA PRO A 12 -43.60 -15.00 -28.28
C PRO A 12 -43.63 -15.43 -26.79
N PRO A 13 -44.28 -16.57 -26.44
CA PRO A 13 -44.62 -16.93 -25.06
C PRO A 13 -43.51 -17.64 -24.26
N LEU A 14 -43.66 -17.59 -22.92
CA LEU A 14 -42.83 -18.30 -21.95
C LEU A 14 -43.09 -19.82 -21.92
N ALA A 15 -42.06 -20.60 -21.67
CA ALA A 15 -42.12 -22.06 -21.45
C ALA A 15 -42.32 -22.41 -19.96
N PRO A 16 -42.96 -23.55 -19.62
CA PRO A 16 -43.26 -23.97 -18.25
C PRO A 16 -42.04 -24.55 -17.51
N PRO A 17 -42.09 -24.67 -16.16
CA PRO A 17 -40.93 -25.02 -15.34
C PRO A 17 -40.53 -26.50 -15.43
N ARG A 18 -39.25 -26.77 -15.20
CA ARG A 18 -38.70 -28.11 -14.99
C ARG A 18 -38.19 -28.26 -13.56
N ASP A 19 -38.89 -29.06 -12.77
CA ASP A 19 -38.30 -29.67 -11.58
C ASP A 19 -37.39 -30.83 -12.00
N THR A 20 -36.15 -30.85 -11.52
CA THR A 20 -35.37 -32.09 -11.40
C THR A 20 -34.39 -31.92 -10.23
N ALA A 21 -34.46 -32.84 -9.28
CA ALA A 21 -33.76 -32.73 -8.00
C ALA A 21 -32.28 -33.12 -8.08
N ALA A 22 -31.53 -32.65 -7.07
CA ALA A 22 -30.32 -33.25 -6.51
C ALA A 22 -29.15 -33.58 -7.47
N GLY A 23 -28.21 -32.63 -7.56
CA GLY A 23 -26.87 -32.84 -8.11
C GLY A 23 -25.89 -31.81 -7.54
N VAL A 24 -25.67 -31.80 -6.23
CA VAL A 24 -24.70 -30.90 -5.59
C VAL A 24 -23.30 -31.29 -6.09
N SER A 25 -22.68 -30.40 -6.86
CA SER A 25 -21.38 -30.65 -7.48
C SER A 25 -20.27 -30.65 -6.43
N SER A 26 -19.78 -31.85 -6.10
CA SER A 26 -18.56 -32.07 -5.28
C SER A 26 -17.26 -31.71 -6.04
N GLY A 27 -17.26 -30.58 -6.75
CA GLY A 27 -16.12 -30.10 -7.55
C GLY A 27 -15.14 -29.27 -6.73
N GLY A 28 -15.62 -28.23 -6.04
CA GLY A 28 -14.77 -27.25 -5.37
C GLY A 28 -13.87 -27.83 -4.28
N ASN A 29 -14.40 -28.72 -3.43
CA ASN A 29 -13.62 -29.29 -2.32
C ASN A 29 -12.42 -30.13 -2.79
N ASN A 30 -12.50 -30.75 -3.98
CA ASN A 30 -11.40 -31.55 -4.53
C ASN A 30 -10.27 -30.69 -5.10
N GLU A 31 -10.58 -29.48 -5.57
CA GLU A 31 -9.59 -28.56 -6.14
C GLU A 31 -8.74 -27.93 -5.01
N TYR A 32 -9.38 -27.40 -3.96
CA TYR A 32 -8.66 -26.88 -2.78
C TYR A 32 -7.82 -27.94 -2.06
N THR A 33 -8.29 -29.18 -1.96
CA THR A 33 -7.50 -30.27 -1.34
C THR A 33 -6.34 -30.74 -2.21
N ALA A 34 -6.47 -30.67 -3.54
CA ALA A 34 -5.35 -30.89 -4.46
C ALA A 34 -4.29 -29.77 -4.37
N GLU A 35 -4.71 -28.50 -4.27
CA GLU A 35 -3.77 -27.38 -4.07
C GLU A 35 -3.06 -27.44 -2.72
N LEU A 36 -3.78 -27.75 -1.63
CA LEU A 36 -3.20 -27.93 -0.30
C LEU A 36 -2.19 -29.08 -0.24
N SER A 37 -2.50 -30.24 -0.82
CA SER A 37 -1.57 -31.37 -0.85
C SER A 37 -0.37 -31.15 -1.77
N SER A 38 -0.53 -30.38 -2.85
CA SER A 38 0.57 -29.90 -3.70
C SER A 38 1.52 -28.96 -2.93
N TYR A 39 0.97 -28.01 -2.19
CA TYR A 39 1.74 -27.11 -1.32
C TYR A 39 2.45 -27.87 -0.20
N GLU A 40 1.78 -28.80 0.49
CA GLU A 40 2.41 -29.61 1.54
C GLU A 40 3.55 -30.49 0.99
N ALA A 41 3.39 -31.04 -0.22
CA ALA A 41 4.46 -31.77 -0.90
C ALA A 41 5.65 -30.85 -1.25
N ALA A 42 5.40 -29.60 -1.67
CA ALA A 42 6.46 -28.62 -1.92
C ALA A 42 7.21 -28.25 -0.62
N CYS A 43 6.51 -28.03 0.49
CA CYS A 43 7.11 -27.76 1.80
C CYS A 43 8.01 -28.90 2.33
N ARG A 44 7.84 -30.14 1.84
CA ARG A 44 8.72 -31.27 2.18
C ARG A 44 9.99 -31.35 1.31
N LEU A 45 10.04 -30.59 0.22
CA LEU A 45 11.12 -30.61 -0.77
C LEU A 45 12.00 -29.34 -0.72
N ASP A 46 11.44 -28.22 -0.27
CA ASP A 46 12.11 -26.92 -0.19
C ASP A 46 12.23 -26.45 1.27
N PRO A 47 13.46 -26.38 1.85
CA PRO A 47 13.67 -25.94 3.23
C PRO A 47 13.30 -24.48 3.52
N GLU A 48 13.37 -23.58 2.53
CA GLU A 48 12.95 -22.18 2.71
C GLU A 48 11.42 -22.12 2.78
N LEU A 49 10.73 -22.86 1.92
CA LEU A 49 9.28 -22.99 1.95
C LEU A 49 8.78 -23.69 3.23
N GLN A 50 9.50 -24.69 3.74
CA GLN A 50 9.23 -25.33 5.03
C GLN A 50 9.34 -24.34 6.20
N THR A 51 10.37 -23.48 6.18
CA THR A 51 10.60 -22.46 7.20
C THR A 51 9.51 -21.38 7.16
N PHE A 52 9.08 -20.99 5.95
CA PHE A 52 7.94 -20.10 5.76
C PHE A 52 6.64 -20.72 6.30
N ASP A 53 6.35 -21.98 5.96
CA ASP A 53 5.13 -22.66 6.40
C ASP A 53 5.04 -22.79 7.92
N THR A 54 6.14 -23.17 8.58
CA THR A 54 6.19 -23.22 10.04
C THR A 54 5.97 -21.86 10.69
N THR A 55 6.52 -20.78 10.13
CA THR A 55 6.28 -19.42 10.61
C THR A 55 4.83 -18.97 10.37
N LEU A 56 4.27 -19.30 9.21
CA LEU A 56 2.87 -19.05 8.86
C LEU A 56 1.93 -19.75 9.83
N GLN A 57 2.09 -21.06 10.05
CA GLN A 57 1.30 -21.83 11.01
C GLN A 57 1.41 -21.27 12.43
N GLN A 58 2.61 -20.87 12.87
CA GLN A 58 2.81 -20.31 14.21
C GLN A 58 2.11 -18.96 14.38
N ARG A 59 2.22 -18.05 13.40
CA ARG A 59 1.53 -16.74 13.42
C ARG A 59 0.01 -16.89 13.31
N THR A 60 -0.49 -17.74 12.43
CA THR A 60 -1.93 -18.05 12.32
C THR A 60 -2.47 -18.61 13.64
N SER A 61 -1.73 -19.52 14.29
CA SER A 61 -2.10 -20.04 15.61
C SER A 61 -2.15 -18.94 16.69
N ARG A 62 -1.15 -18.04 16.71
CA ARG A 62 -1.07 -16.88 17.61
C ARG A 62 -2.32 -15.99 17.49
N VAL A 63 -2.72 -15.68 16.25
CA VAL A 63 -3.94 -14.92 15.94
C VAL A 63 -5.20 -15.66 16.39
N ILE A 64 -5.34 -16.95 16.08
CA ILE A 64 -6.51 -17.75 16.49
C ILE A 64 -6.65 -17.78 18.01
N SER A 65 -5.55 -17.96 18.76
CA SER A 65 -5.58 -17.90 20.23
C SER A 65 -5.98 -16.52 20.76
N SER A 66 -5.46 -15.43 20.19
CA SER A 66 -5.85 -14.06 20.58
C SER A 66 -7.32 -13.76 20.26
N LEU A 67 -7.84 -14.28 19.14
CA LEU A 67 -9.26 -14.14 18.79
C LEU A 67 -10.16 -14.96 19.71
N ALA A 68 -9.77 -16.20 20.04
CA ALA A 68 -10.52 -17.08 20.94
C ALA A 68 -10.68 -16.49 22.35
N LEU A 69 -9.64 -15.84 22.89
CA LEU A 69 -9.70 -15.10 24.16
C LEU A 69 -10.63 -13.89 24.12
N GLY A 70 -10.92 -13.35 22.94
CA GLY A 70 -11.85 -12.24 22.76
C GLY A 70 -13.33 -12.63 22.70
N VAL A 71 -13.66 -13.93 22.63
CA VAL A 71 -15.05 -14.40 22.38
C VAL A 71 -15.98 -14.23 23.60
N GLU A 72 -15.44 -14.08 24.82
CA GLU A 72 -16.24 -13.87 26.03
C GLU A 72 -16.97 -12.50 26.04
N VAL A 73 -16.53 -11.56 25.21
CA VAL A 73 -17.22 -10.28 24.97
C VAL A 73 -17.67 -10.24 23.51
N ARG A 74 -18.90 -9.79 23.22
CA ARG A 74 -19.48 -9.77 21.85
C ARG A 74 -18.83 -8.75 20.88
N SER A 75 -17.57 -8.37 21.11
CA SER A 75 -16.78 -7.43 20.33
C SER A 75 -15.31 -7.82 20.40
N LEU A 76 -14.62 -7.84 19.25
CA LEU A 76 -13.17 -8.05 19.22
C LEU A 76 -12.45 -7.00 20.08
N SER A 77 -11.52 -7.43 20.92
CA SER A 77 -10.69 -6.49 21.69
C SER A 77 -9.74 -5.72 20.76
N PHE A 78 -9.37 -4.51 21.18
CA PHE A 78 -8.38 -3.69 20.47
C PHE A 78 -7.03 -4.42 20.35
N ASP A 79 -6.64 -5.16 21.38
CA ASP A 79 -5.40 -5.94 21.37
C ASP A 79 -5.44 -7.08 20.33
N SER A 80 -6.56 -7.80 20.20
CA SER A 80 -6.69 -8.85 19.16
C SER A 80 -6.73 -8.27 17.74
N LEU A 81 -7.27 -7.06 17.56
CA LEU A 81 -7.24 -6.37 16.25
C LEU A 81 -5.83 -5.86 15.89
N LYS A 82 -5.07 -5.37 16.88
CA LYS A 82 -3.66 -5.05 16.75
C LYS A 82 -2.84 -6.29 16.42
N GLU A 83 -3.12 -7.41 17.06
CA GLU A 83 -2.44 -8.70 16.86
C GLU A 83 -2.63 -9.24 15.43
N VAL A 84 -3.88 -9.25 14.94
CA VAL A 84 -4.21 -9.56 13.53
C VAL A 84 -3.45 -8.65 12.56
N THR A 85 -3.42 -7.35 12.84
CA THR A 85 -2.77 -6.34 11.99
C THR A 85 -1.25 -6.53 11.95
N GLY A 86 -0.63 -6.85 13.10
CA GLY A 86 0.78 -7.19 13.22
C GLY A 86 1.15 -8.43 12.43
N CYS A 87 0.45 -9.55 12.64
CA CYS A 87 0.70 -10.79 11.90
C CYS A 87 0.51 -10.62 10.38
N LEU A 88 -0.50 -9.87 9.93
CA LEU A 88 -0.65 -9.54 8.51
C LEU A 88 0.54 -8.73 7.97
N LEU A 89 1.12 -7.82 8.76
CA LEU A 89 2.29 -7.05 8.34
C LEU A 89 3.55 -7.91 8.28
N GLU A 90 3.81 -8.71 9.33
CA GLU A 90 4.92 -9.66 9.42
C GLU A 90 4.88 -10.68 8.26
N MET A 91 3.71 -11.27 7.97
CA MET A 91 3.53 -12.18 6.83
C MET A 91 3.80 -11.49 5.49
N ASN A 92 3.30 -10.26 5.29
CA ASN A 92 3.55 -9.48 4.08
C ASN A 92 5.03 -9.06 3.94
N GLN A 93 5.81 -9.03 5.01
CA GLN A 93 7.26 -8.80 4.94
C GLN A 93 8.01 -10.07 4.56
N GLU A 94 7.64 -11.21 5.14
CA GLU A 94 8.27 -12.51 4.89
C GLU A 94 7.98 -13.03 3.47
N VAL A 95 6.74 -12.90 3.00
CA VAL A 95 6.35 -13.17 1.60
C VAL A 95 7.09 -12.27 0.62
N VAL A 96 7.25 -10.97 0.94
CA VAL A 96 8.07 -10.05 0.11
C VAL A 96 9.52 -10.51 0.08
N LYS A 97 10.11 -10.88 1.22
CA LYS A 97 11.49 -11.35 1.30
C LYS A 97 11.71 -12.61 0.46
N ILE A 98 10.87 -13.63 0.61
CA ILE A 98 10.96 -14.88 -0.16
C ILE A 98 10.80 -14.60 -1.66
N ILE A 99 9.83 -13.77 -2.06
CA ILE A 99 9.66 -13.40 -3.48
C ILE A 99 10.88 -12.63 -4.02
N LEU A 100 11.52 -11.80 -3.21
CA LEU A 100 12.74 -11.09 -3.59
C LEU A 100 13.93 -12.06 -3.72
N ASP A 101 14.18 -12.93 -2.73
CA ASP A 101 15.27 -13.89 -2.76
C ASP A 101 15.08 -14.93 -3.90
N CYS A 102 13.89 -15.50 -4.08
CA CYS A 102 13.57 -16.38 -5.22
C CYS A 102 13.66 -15.68 -6.60
N LYS A 103 13.56 -14.35 -6.66
CA LYS A 103 13.71 -13.58 -7.91
C LYS A 103 15.07 -12.86 -8.04
N LYS A 104 16.00 -13.00 -7.10
CA LYS A 104 17.30 -12.28 -7.11
C LYS A 104 18.09 -12.50 -8.41
N ASP A 105 18.11 -13.74 -8.90
CA ASP A 105 18.74 -14.12 -10.18
C ASP A 105 17.92 -13.77 -11.43
N ILE A 106 16.62 -13.51 -11.26
CA ILE A 106 15.68 -13.22 -12.36
C ILE A 106 15.75 -11.74 -12.75
N TRP A 107 16.09 -10.86 -11.82
CA TRP A 107 16.15 -9.42 -12.03
C TRP A 107 17.48 -9.05 -12.66
N ARG A 108 17.57 -9.15 -14.00
CA ARG A 108 18.73 -8.79 -14.86
C ARG A 108 19.27 -7.34 -14.69
N SER A 109 18.84 -6.60 -13.68
CA SER A 109 19.46 -5.35 -13.23
C SER A 109 19.42 -5.27 -11.69
N PRO A 110 20.56 -5.47 -11.00
CA PRO A 110 20.68 -5.25 -9.55
C PRO A 110 20.18 -3.87 -9.13
N GLU A 111 20.45 -2.82 -9.94
CA GLU A 111 19.98 -1.44 -9.71
C GLU A 111 18.45 -1.27 -9.49
N LEU A 112 17.67 -2.28 -9.85
CA LEU A 112 16.21 -2.30 -9.68
C LEU A 112 15.79 -3.15 -8.48
N PHE A 113 16.56 -4.20 -8.13
CA PHE A 113 16.34 -4.98 -6.91
C PHE A 113 16.52 -4.08 -5.68
N ASP A 114 17.68 -3.40 -5.59
CA ASP A 114 18.01 -2.46 -4.50
C ASP A 114 16.92 -1.38 -4.34
N LEU A 115 16.34 -0.93 -5.47
CA LEU A 115 15.29 0.09 -5.50
C LEU A 115 13.92 -0.43 -5.04
N VAL A 116 13.66 -1.73 -5.18
CA VAL A 116 12.45 -2.38 -4.66
C VAL A 116 12.61 -2.69 -3.17
N GLU A 117 13.80 -3.09 -2.74
CA GLU A 117 14.15 -3.27 -1.32
C GLU A 117 14.04 -1.94 -0.57
N ASP A 118 14.71 -0.88 -1.05
CA ASP A 118 14.53 0.52 -0.61
C ASP A 118 13.03 0.87 -0.46
N TYR A 119 12.20 0.54 -1.46
CA TYR A 119 10.77 0.89 -1.45
C TYR A 119 10.02 0.19 -0.31
N PHE A 120 10.24 -1.12 -0.14
CA PHE A 120 9.55 -1.89 0.89
C PHE A 120 10.01 -1.50 2.29
N ASP A 121 11.29 -1.21 2.50
CA ASP A 121 11.81 -0.74 3.79
C ASP A 121 11.29 0.66 4.15
N ASN A 122 11.31 1.60 3.20
CA ASN A 122 10.73 2.93 3.38
C ASN A 122 9.23 2.84 3.71
N SER A 123 8.50 1.91 3.08
CA SER A 123 7.07 1.69 3.36
C SER A 123 6.80 1.07 4.73
N LEU A 124 7.71 0.24 5.25
CA LEU A 124 7.61 -0.35 6.58
C LEU A 124 7.86 0.72 7.65
N GLN A 125 8.92 1.51 7.51
CA GLN A 125 9.24 2.61 8.44
C GLN A 125 8.12 3.66 8.50
N THR A 126 7.38 3.89 7.39
CA THR A 126 6.17 4.73 7.45
C THR A 126 5.03 4.09 8.25
N LEU A 127 4.86 2.77 8.20
CA LEU A 127 3.85 2.07 8.99
C LEU A 127 4.21 2.06 10.48
N ASP A 128 5.50 1.91 10.82
CA ASP A 128 5.99 2.06 12.20
C ASP A 128 5.73 3.47 12.75
N PHE A 129 5.86 4.49 11.90
CA PHE A 129 5.44 5.86 12.22
C PHE A 129 3.92 5.97 12.43
N CYS A 130 3.09 5.35 11.58
CA CYS A 130 1.64 5.31 11.80
C CYS A 130 1.29 4.68 13.16
N THR A 131 1.92 3.57 13.54
CA THR A 131 1.76 2.95 14.86
C THR A 131 2.32 3.81 16.01
N ALA A 132 3.30 4.69 15.77
CA ALA A 132 3.73 5.69 16.74
C ALA A 132 2.70 6.81 16.90
N LEU A 133 2.06 7.23 15.81
CA LEU A 133 1.00 8.22 15.81
C LEU A 133 -0.30 7.70 16.45
N GLU A 134 -0.68 6.43 16.23
CA GLU A 134 -1.76 5.75 16.95
C GLU A 134 -1.55 5.78 18.48
N ARG A 135 -0.30 5.62 18.95
CA ARG A 135 0.06 5.75 20.37
C ARG A 135 -0.10 7.19 20.89
N CYS A 136 0.17 8.20 20.06
CA CYS A 136 -0.09 9.61 20.40
C CYS A 136 -1.60 9.88 20.47
N LEU A 137 -2.37 9.39 19.48
CA LEU A 137 -3.84 9.47 19.48
C LEU A 137 -4.47 8.77 20.68
N LYS A 138 -3.92 7.64 21.14
CA LYS A 138 -4.37 7.00 22.39
C LYS A 138 -4.20 7.94 23.58
N ARG A 139 -3.01 8.53 23.77
CA ARG A 139 -2.77 9.54 24.84
C ARG A 139 -3.72 10.74 24.75
N ALA A 140 -4.05 11.19 23.53
CA ALA A 140 -5.01 12.28 23.33
C ALA A 140 -6.44 11.88 23.78
N ARG A 141 -6.87 10.64 23.50
CA ARG A 141 -8.15 10.08 23.97
C ARG A 141 -8.17 9.85 25.48
N ASP A 142 -7.06 9.40 26.06
CA ASP A 142 -6.92 9.25 27.51
C ASP A 142 -7.05 10.64 28.19
N SER A 143 -6.42 11.67 27.60
CA SER A 143 -6.54 13.07 28.06
C SER A 143 -7.96 13.62 27.90
N GLN A 144 -8.65 13.28 26.80
CA GLN A 144 -10.06 13.63 26.57
C GLN A 144 -10.96 13.05 27.68
N LEU A 145 -10.71 11.81 28.12
CA LEU A 145 -11.48 11.18 29.19
C LEU A 145 -11.33 11.95 30.52
N ILE A 146 -10.10 12.34 30.88
CA ILE A 146 -9.84 13.16 32.08
C ILE A 146 -10.63 14.48 32.02
N VAL A 147 -10.64 15.15 30.86
CA VAL A 147 -11.43 16.39 30.68
C VAL A 147 -12.93 16.15 30.87
N HIS A 148 -13.48 15.06 30.31
CA HIS A 148 -14.90 14.70 30.52
C HIS A 148 -15.21 14.45 32.01
N VAL A 149 -14.32 13.77 32.75
CA VAL A 149 -14.50 13.58 34.20
C VAL A 149 -14.45 14.93 34.93
N ALA A 150 -13.51 15.83 34.58
CA ALA A 150 -13.43 17.17 35.17
C ALA A 150 -14.72 18.00 34.96
N LEU A 151 -15.33 17.91 33.76
CA LEU A 151 -16.61 18.53 33.45
C LEU A 151 -17.77 17.93 34.26
N GLN A 152 -17.82 16.60 34.39
CA GLN A 152 -18.85 15.94 35.20
C GLN A 152 -18.71 16.31 36.68
N ARG A 153 -17.49 16.31 37.23
CA ARG A 153 -17.23 16.79 38.60
C ARG A 153 -17.68 18.23 38.80
N PHE A 154 -17.51 19.08 37.78
CA PHE A 154 -17.91 20.47 37.86
C PHE A 154 -19.43 20.61 37.91
N GLU A 155 -20.16 19.82 37.12
CA GLU A 155 -21.63 19.82 37.13
C GLU A 155 -22.18 19.27 38.46
N ASP A 156 -21.56 18.23 39.03
CA ASP A 156 -21.86 17.71 40.37
C ASP A 156 -21.59 18.78 41.47
N GLU A 157 -20.40 19.39 41.46
CA GLU A 157 -19.95 20.37 42.46
C GLU A 157 -20.67 21.72 42.33
N ASP A 158 -21.06 22.15 41.13
CA ASP A 158 -21.78 23.42 40.95
C ASP A 158 -23.23 23.35 41.43
N ALA A 159 -23.87 22.18 41.27
CA ALA A 159 -25.26 21.91 41.63
C ALA A 159 -25.51 21.63 43.12
N ASP A 160 -24.47 21.34 43.91
CA ASP A 160 -24.59 21.11 45.37
C ASP A 160 -24.45 22.43 46.16
N PRO A 161 -25.53 22.98 46.74
CA PRO A 161 -25.46 24.22 47.52
C PRO A 161 -24.75 24.03 48.87
N SER A 162 -24.63 22.81 49.40
CA SER A 162 -23.99 22.58 50.71
C SER A 162 -22.48 22.85 50.69
N LEU A 163 -21.86 22.74 49.51
CA LEU A 163 -20.43 23.02 49.31
C LEU A 163 -20.08 24.52 49.41
N GLN A 164 -21.06 25.44 49.39
CA GLN A 164 -20.81 26.87 49.58
C GLN A 164 -20.75 27.30 51.05
N GLU A 165 -21.33 26.53 51.98
CA GLU A 165 -21.42 26.94 53.40
C GLU A 165 -20.24 26.45 54.26
N ASP A 166 -19.56 25.37 53.86
CA ASP A 166 -18.60 24.63 54.70
C ASP A 166 -17.15 25.18 54.66
N GLY A 167 -16.93 26.36 54.07
CA GLY A 167 -15.62 27.04 53.99
C GLY A 167 -14.52 26.29 53.22
N LYS A 168 -14.88 25.19 52.54
CA LYS A 168 -14.00 24.42 51.65
C LYS A 168 -14.10 24.97 50.23
N ASN A 169 -13.01 24.85 49.48
CA ASN A 169 -12.99 25.22 48.07
C ASN A 169 -14.03 24.38 47.30
N LYS A 170 -14.98 25.04 46.64
CA LYS A 170 -16.19 24.42 46.06
C LYS A 170 -15.86 23.37 45.00
N TYR A 171 -14.79 23.57 44.23
CA TYR A 171 -14.49 22.80 43.02
C TYR A 171 -13.26 21.88 43.15
N LEU A 172 -13.03 21.32 44.34
CA LEU A 172 -11.83 20.55 44.65
C LEU A 172 -11.60 19.38 43.70
N ARG A 173 -12.63 18.61 43.35
CA ARG A 173 -12.51 17.42 42.48
C ARG A 173 -12.29 17.85 41.04
N THR A 174 -12.99 18.87 40.54
CA THR A 174 -12.70 19.44 39.22
C THR A 174 -11.26 19.92 39.13
N MET A 175 -10.75 20.64 40.14
CA MET A 175 -9.36 21.09 40.14
C MET A 175 -8.35 19.93 40.22
N GLU A 176 -8.69 18.79 40.84
CA GLU A 176 -7.85 17.59 40.85
C GLU A 176 -7.75 16.97 39.44
N GLU A 177 -8.88 16.75 38.78
CA GLU A 177 -8.91 16.22 37.40
C GLU A 177 -8.24 17.16 36.38
N LEU A 178 -8.39 18.49 36.53
CA LEU A 178 -7.67 19.45 35.70
C LEU A 178 -6.14 19.41 35.91
N ARG A 179 -5.66 19.07 37.12
CA ARG A 179 -4.23 18.82 37.35
C ARG A 179 -3.78 17.51 36.70
N HIS A 180 -4.61 16.47 36.71
CA HIS A 180 -4.33 15.22 35.99
C HIS A 180 -4.27 15.44 34.46
N PHE A 181 -5.19 16.22 33.89
CA PHE A 181 -5.16 16.60 32.48
C PHE A 181 -3.88 17.36 32.12
N LYS A 182 -3.49 18.36 32.93
CA LYS A 182 -2.20 19.05 32.76
C LYS A 182 -0.99 18.13 32.85
N ALA A 183 -1.01 17.14 33.75
CA ALA A 183 0.08 16.17 33.90
C ALA A 183 0.18 15.19 32.71
N ALA A 184 -0.94 14.92 32.02
CA ALA A 184 -0.93 14.15 30.77
C ALA A 184 -0.28 14.92 29.60
N GLY A 185 -0.47 16.25 29.55
CA GLY A 185 0.27 17.16 28.67
C GLY A 185 0.02 16.95 27.17
N ASN A 186 1.00 17.35 26.34
CA ASN A 186 0.93 17.19 24.89
C ASN A 186 1.15 15.71 24.50
N PRO A 187 0.25 15.07 23.71
CA PRO A 187 0.44 13.70 23.25
C PRO A 187 1.62 13.52 22.28
N PHE A 188 2.14 14.59 21.68
CA PHE A 188 3.27 14.57 20.75
C PHE A 188 4.58 14.94 21.47
N THR A 189 5.63 14.17 21.24
CA THR A 189 6.96 14.39 21.82
C THR A 189 7.98 14.78 20.75
N ASP A 190 9.15 15.28 21.14
CA ASP A 190 10.21 15.63 20.20
C ASP A 190 10.67 14.41 19.37
N GLU A 191 10.70 13.21 19.96
CA GLU A 191 11.04 11.96 19.24
C GLU A 191 9.99 11.62 18.17
N PHE A 192 8.71 11.91 18.43
CA PHE A 192 7.66 11.73 17.43
C PHE A 192 7.87 12.66 16.23
N PHE A 193 8.23 13.93 16.45
CA PHE A 193 8.51 14.88 15.37
C PHE A 193 9.80 14.56 14.62
N GLN A 194 10.83 14.05 15.30
CA GLN A 194 12.04 13.52 14.66
C GLN A 194 11.72 12.31 13.75
N LEU A 195 10.90 11.37 14.23
CA LEU A 195 10.44 10.22 13.43
C LEU A 195 9.64 10.66 12.20
N PHE A 196 8.68 11.58 12.37
CA PHE A 196 7.93 12.16 11.25
C PHE A 196 8.87 12.77 10.20
N HIS A 197 9.82 13.60 10.61
CA HIS A 197 10.74 14.26 9.69
C HIS A 197 11.63 13.25 8.95
N SER A 198 12.11 12.20 9.64
CA SER A 198 12.90 11.13 9.05
C SER A 198 12.12 10.40 7.93
N VAL A 199 10.91 9.94 8.24
CA VAL A 199 10.04 9.20 7.30
C VAL A 199 9.63 10.08 6.12
N HIS A 200 9.27 11.35 6.35
CA HIS A 200 8.91 12.29 5.28
C HIS A 200 10.07 12.55 4.33
N LYS A 201 11.28 12.78 4.86
CA LYS A 201 12.52 12.94 4.09
C LYS A 201 12.83 11.69 3.27
N GLN A 202 12.74 10.51 3.89
CA GLN A 202 12.98 9.22 3.27
C GLN A 202 12.04 8.97 2.08
N GLN A 203 10.74 9.22 2.24
CA GLN A 203 9.77 9.09 1.15
C GLN A 203 10.05 10.09 0.01
N ARG A 204 10.47 11.34 0.30
CA ARG A 204 10.90 12.30 -0.72
C ARG A 204 12.14 11.84 -1.48
N CYS A 205 13.19 11.42 -0.78
CA CYS A 205 14.39 10.86 -1.41
C CYS A 205 14.06 9.62 -2.26
N MET A 206 13.10 8.79 -1.82
CA MET A 206 12.64 7.65 -2.61
C MET A 206 11.94 8.06 -3.89
N LEU A 207 11.06 9.08 -3.84
CA LEU A 207 10.41 9.62 -5.02
C LEU A 207 11.44 10.14 -6.04
N GLU A 208 12.49 10.81 -5.58
CA GLU A 208 13.59 11.30 -6.42
C GLU A 208 14.37 10.15 -7.09
N LYS A 209 14.81 9.14 -6.32
CA LYS A 209 15.45 7.91 -6.83
C LYS A 209 14.58 7.28 -7.92
N LEU A 210 13.29 7.06 -7.64
CA LEU A 210 12.33 6.47 -8.56
C LEU A 210 12.15 7.33 -9.83
N GLN A 211 12.02 8.65 -9.71
CA GLN A 211 11.89 9.56 -10.85
C GLN A 211 13.14 9.54 -11.75
N GLN A 212 14.34 9.56 -11.16
CA GLN A 212 15.60 9.49 -11.89
C GLN A 212 15.73 8.17 -12.65
N ARG A 213 15.40 7.04 -12.00
CA ARG A 213 15.42 5.70 -12.60
C ARG A 213 14.43 5.57 -13.75
N LYS A 214 13.19 6.05 -13.59
CA LYS A 214 12.20 6.11 -14.69
C LYS A 214 12.68 6.95 -15.87
N LYS A 215 13.27 8.13 -15.62
CA LYS A 215 13.86 8.98 -16.68
C LYS A 215 15.01 8.28 -17.41
N LYS A 216 15.89 7.54 -16.70
CA LYS A 216 16.96 6.70 -17.29
C LYS A 216 16.37 5.61 -18.19
N LEU A 217 15.29 4.97 -17.73
CA LEU A 217 14.60 3.88 -18.43
C LEU A 217 13.80 4.34 -19.65
N ASP A 218 13.08 5.46 -19.57
CA ASP A 218 12.40 6.09 -20.72
C ASP A 218 13.41 6.47 -21.83
N LYS A 219 14.61 6.93 -21.45
CA LYS A 219 15.72 7.18 -22.40
C LYS A 219 16.21 5.87 -23.05
N LYS A 220 16.43 4.81 -22.27
CA LYS A 220 16.79 3.47 -22.80
C LYS A 220 15.72 2.97 -23.79
N LEU A 221 14.44 3.02 -23.43
CA LEU A 221 13.34 2.56 -24.27
C LEU A 221 13.24 3.34 -25.60
N LYS A 222 13.50 4.65 -25.59
CA LYS A 222 13.60 5.47 -26.82
C LYS A 222 14.80 5.06 -27.68
N SER A 223 15.98 4.90 -27.07
CA SER A 223 17.19 4.43 -27.76
C SER A 223 16.98 3.05 -28.39
N VAL A 224 16.33 2.13 -27.68
CA VAL A 224 15.93 0.80 -28.16
C VAL A 224 15.08 0.93 -29.43
N LYS A 225 14.02 1.73 -29.41
CA LYS A 225 13.16 1.92 -30.60
C LYS A 225 13.89 2.55 -31.79
N SER A 226 14.88 3.42 -31.55
CA SER A 226 15.72 3.97 -32.62
C SER A 226 16.69 2.93 -33.18
N TRP A 227 17.38 2.16 -32.33
CA TRP A 227 18.36 1.18 -32.77
C TRP A 227 17.71 0.01 -33.51
N ARG A 228 16.49 -0.45 -33.14
CA ARG A 228 15.74 -1.45 -33.94
C ARG A 228 15.62 -1.01 -35.40
N LYS A 229 15.25 0.26 -35.63
CA LYS A 229 15.13 0.81 -36.99
C LYS A 229 16.46 0.82 -37.73
N VAL A 230 17.53 1.27 -37.06
CA VAL A 230 18.88 1.31 -37.64
C VAL A 230 19.38 -0.10 -37.98
N SER A 231 19.24 -1.08 -37.08
CA SER A 231 19.62 -2.46 -37.35
C SER A 231 18.81 -3.09 -38.48
N SER A 232 17.50 -2.84 -38.56
CA SER A 232 16.67 -3.31 -39.69
C SER A 232 17.09 -2.70 -41.03
N ILE A 233 17.44 -1.41 -41.06
CA ILE A 233 17.92 -0.73 -42.27
C ILE A 233 19.29 -1.29 -42.70
N ILE A 234 20.23 -1.46 -41.76
CA ILE A 234 21.56 -2.03 -42.05
C ILE A 234 21.42 -3.47 -42.56
N PHE A 235 20.60 -4.29 -41.92
CA PHE A 235 20.35 -5.68 -42.34
C PHE A 235 19.75 -5.73 -43.76
N ALA A 236 18.73 -4.92 -44.05
CA ALA A 236 18.14 -4.85 -45.38
C ALA A 236 19.13 -4.37 -46.46
N ALA A 237 19.95 -3.36 -46.16
CA ALA A 237 20.97 -2.85 -47.07
C ALA A 237 22.06 -3.89 -47.36
N ALA A 238 22.65 -4.49 -46.32
CA ALA A 238 23.68 -5.53 -46.47
C ALA A 238 23.15 -6.75 -47.25
N PHE A 239 21.90 -7.16 -46.97
CA PHE A 239 21.27 -8.24 -47.70
C PHE A 239 21.05 -7.91 -49.19
N ALA A 240 20.58 -6.70 -49.50
CA ALA A 240 20.44 -6.24 -50.89
C ALA A 240 21.80 -6.24 -51.63
N THR A 241 22.88 -5.81 -50.98
CA THR A 241 24.24 -5.89 -51.53
C THR A 241 24.64 -7.34 -51.84
N VAL A 242 24.43 -8.29 -50.92
CA VAL A 242 24.75 -9.71 -51.14
C VAL A 242 23.97 -10.29 -52.32
N LEU A 243 22.68 -9.95 -52.48
CA LEU A 243 21.88 -10.38 -53.64
C LEU A 243 22.43 -9.81 -54.96
N ILE A 244 22.74 -8.52 -55.02
CA ILE A 244 23.29 -7.88 -56.23
C ILE A 244 24.62 -8.54 -56.61
N CYS A 245 25.53 -8.73 -55.65
CA CYS A 245 26.80 -9.42 -55.89
C CYS A 245 26.59 -10.87 -56.38
N SER A 246 25.61 -11.59 -55.83
CA SER A 246 25.29 -12.97 -56.23
C SER A 246 24.75 -13.06 -57.67
N VAL A 247 23.88 -12.13 -58.07
CA VAL A 247 23.35 -12.06 -59.45
C VAL A 247 24.47 -11.73 -60.44
N VAL A 248 25.33 -10.77 -60.13
CA VAL A 248 26.49 -10.40 -60.98
C VAL A 248 27.45 -11.58 -61.11
N ALA A 249 27.77 -12.27 -60.01
CA ALA A 249 28.62 -13.46 -60.05
C ALA A 249 28.00 -14.59 -60.92
N ALA A 250 26.71 -14.87 -60.75
CA ALA A 250 26.02 -15.88 -61.53
C ALA A 250 26.04 -15.58 -63.04
N ALA A 251 25.81 -14.31 -63.43
CA ALA A 251 25.80 -13.86 -64.83
C ALA A 251 27.17 -13.93 -65.52
N ILE A 252 28.27 -13.91 -64.76
CA ILE A 252 29.66 -14.01 -65.27
C ILE A 252 30.16 -15.47 -65.23
N SER A 253 29.50 -16.36 -64.47
CA SER A 253 29.96 -17.72 -64.21
C SER A 253 29.46 -18.76 -65.22
N ALA A 254 30.23 -19.84 -65.40
CA ALA A 254 29.85 -20.97 -66.23
C ALA A 254 28.59 -21.71 -65.69
N PRO A 255 27.80 -22.40 -66.54
CA PRO A 255 26.49 -22.95 -66.16
C PRO A 255 26.42 -23.79 -64.86
N PRO A 256 27.42 -24.63 -64.51
CA PRO A 256 27.39 -25.39 -63.25
C PRO A 256 27.48 -24.50 -61.99
N VAL A 257 28.19 -23.37 -62.08
CA VAL A 257 28.42 -22.46 -60.95
C VAL A 257 27.19 -21.59 -60.70
N ALA A 258 26.51 -21.16 -61.75
CA ALA A 258 25.24 -20.43 -61.65
C ALA A 258 24.16 -21.25 -60.90
N ALA A 259 24.10 -22.57 -61.13
CA ALA A 259 23.17 -23.47 -60.43
C ALA A 259 23.47 -23.56 -58.92
N ALA A 260 24.75 -23.63 -58.53
CA ALA A 260 25.16 -23.66 -57.13
C ALA A 260 24.87 -22.32 -56.41
N LEU A 261 25.10 -21.18 -57.08
CA LEU A 261 24.79 -19.86 -56.55
C LEU A 261 23.27 -19.65 -56.37
N ALA A 262 22.45 -20.08 -57.33
CA ALA A 262 20.99 -20.03 -57.22
C ALA A 262 20.50 -20.83 -56.00
N ALA A 263 21.04 -22.04 -55.78
CA ALA A 263 20.73 -22.84 -54.59
C ALA A 263 21.13 -22.15 -53.28
N ALA A 264 22.29 -21.47 -53.22
CA ALA A 264 22.73 -20.75 -52.03
C ALA A 264 21.82 -19.56 -51.65
N THR A 265 21.15 -18.92 -52.63
CA THR A 265 20.18 -17.85 -52.34
C THR A 265 18.86 -18.34 -51.72
N SER A 266 18.64 -19.65 -51.63
CA SER A 266 17.41 -20.24 -51.05
C SER A 266 17.36 -20.31 -49.51
N ILE A 267 18.43 -19.89 -48.81
CA ILE A 267 18.47 -19.88 -47.34
C ILE A 267 17.31 -19.03 -46.79
N PRO A 268 16.42 -19.57 -45.93
CA PRO A 268 15.21 -18.86 -45.51
C PRO A 268 15.47 -17.58 -44.69
N LEU A 269 15.46 -16.44 -45.39
CA LEU A 269 15.68 -15.08 -44.85
C LEU A 269 14.77 -14.71 -43.68
N GLY A 270 13.58 -15.32 -43.63
CA GLY A 270 12.66 -15.15 -42.51
C GLY A 270 13.21 -15.62 -41.16
N SER A 271 14.25 -16.46 -41.11
CA SER A 271 14.77 -17.01 -39.84
C SER A 271 15.58 -15.96 -39.05
N MET A 272 16.63 -15.39 -39.66
CA MET A 272 17.54 -14.50 -38.93
C MET A 272 16.93 -13.13 -38.61
N GLY A 273 16.08 -12.60 -39.50
CA GLY A 273 15.31 -11.37 -39.21
C GLY A 273 14.35 -11.53 -38.04
N LYS A 274 13.67 -12.69 -37.91
CA LYS A 274 12.80 -12.99 -36.77
C LYS A 274 13.57 -13.12 -35.46
N TRP A 275 14.78 -13.69 -35.49
CA TRP A 275 15.63 -13.82 -34.31
C TRP A 275 16.14 -12.46 -33.78
N PHE A 276 16.58 -11.56 -34.66
CA PHE A 276 16.96 -10.20 -34.24
C PHE A 276 15.75 -9.40 -33.72
N ASP A 277 14.58 -9.51 -34.35
CA ASP A 277 13.37 -8.83 -33.87
C ASP A 277 12.89 -9.40 -32.53
N SER A 278 12.94 -10.72 -32.32
CA SER A 278 12.59 -11.33 -31.03
C SER A 278 13.53 -10.87 -29.93
N LEU A 279 14.86 -10.95 -30.11
CA LEU A 279 15.83 -10.45 -29.12
C LEU A 279 15.58 -8.99 -28.74
N TRP A 280 15.26 -8.14 -29.73
CA TRP A 280 15.00 -6.73 -29.47
C TRP A 280 13.63 -6.48 -28.85
N LYS A 281 12.66 -7.36 -29.08
CA LYS A 281 11.34 -7.34 -28.46
C LYS A 281 11.42 -7.78 -27.00
N ASP A 282 12.10 -8.89 -26.72
CA ASP A 282 12.34 -9.40 -25.37
C ASP A 282 13.04 -8.33 -24.50
N TYR A 283 14.05 -7.64 -25.05
CA TYR A 283 14.69 -6.53 -24.35
C TYR A 283 13.78 -5.31 -24.18
N GLU A 284 12.96 -4.95 -25.18
CA GLU A 284 11.99 -3.85 -25.04
C GLU A 284 10.92 -4.16 -23.98
N ASP A 285 10.43 -5.40 -23.94
CA ASP A 285 9.37 -5.84 -23.04
C ASP A 285 9.90 -6.01 -21.60
N ALA A 286 11.14 -6.47 -21.41
CA ALA A 286 11.83 -6.39 -20.12
C ALA A 286 11.93 -4.94 -19.61
N LEU A 287 12.38 -3.98 -20.45
CA LEU A 287 12.43 -2.56 -20.04
C LEU A 287 11.05 -1.97 -19.75
N LYS A 288 9.98 -2.41 -20.44
CA LYS A 288 8.60 -2.02 -20.11
C LYS A 288 8.17 -2.56 -18.74
N GLY A 289 8.50 -3.81 -18.41
CA GLY A 289 8.18 -4.40 -17.10
C GLY A 289 8.85 -3.66 -15.95
N GLN A 290 10.16 -3.39 -16.08
CA GLN A 290 10.89 -2.55 -15.12
C GLN A 290 10.24 -1.17 -14.94
N ARG A 291 9.75 -0.57 -16.04
CA ARG A 291 9.10 0.74 -16.03
C ARG A 291 7.75 0.71 -15.34
N GLU A 292 7.00 -0.36 -15.49
CA GLU A 292 5.71 -0.54 -14.84
C GLU A 292 5.88 -0.69 -13.31
N VAL A 293 6.82 -1.51 -12.84
CA VAL A 293 7.17 -1.64 -11.41
C VAL A 293 7.63 -0.31 -10.81
N ILE A 294 8.56 0.40 -11.46
CA ILE A 294 8.99 1.74 -11.00
C ILE A 294 7.79 2.71 -10.98
N SER A 295 6.89 2.62 -11.96
CA SER A 295 5.74 3.52 -12.01
C SER A 295 4.69 3.22 -10.94
N SER A 296 4.49 1.97 -10.52
CA SER A 296 3.61 1.67 -9.37
C SER A 296 4.23 2.11 -8.05
N MET A 297 5.54 1.91 -7.86
CA MET A 297 6.26 2.43 -6.69
C MET A 297 6.15 3.96 -6.60
N GLN A 298 6.31 4.69 -7.72
CA GLN A 298 6.16 6.15 -7.76
C GLN A 298 4.77 6.63 -7.32
N VAL A 299 3.72 5.96 -7.78
CA VAL A 299 2.33 6.33 -7.42
C VAL A 299 2.12 6.09 -5.92
N GLY A 300 2.56 4.93 -5.39
CA GLY A 300 2.52 4.64 -3.97
C GLY A 300 3.26 5.68 -3.12
N THR A 301 4.54 5.92 -3.40
CA THR A 301 5.35 6.92 -2.69
C THR A 301 4.76 8.33 -2.78
N TYR A 302 4.20 8.73 -3.92
CA TYR A 302 3.55 10.06 -4.04
C TYR A 302 2.30 10.18 -3.16
N ILE A 303 1.46 9.13 -3.12
CA ILE A 303 0.29 9.08 -2.22
C ILE A 303 0.75 9.16 -0.77
N THR A 304 1.74 8.35 -0.37
CA THR A 304 2.28 8.37 1.00
C THR A 304 2.84 9.74 1.41
N ILE A 305 3.52 10.47 0.50
CA ILE A 305 3.96 11.85 0.80
C ILE A 305 2.76 12.77 1.02
N LYS A 306 1.68 12.63 0.25
CA LYS A 306 0.47 13.43 0.42
C LYS A 306 -0.27 13.11 1.71
N ASP A 307 -0.31 11.83 2.10
CA ASP A 307 -0.86 11.44 3.39
C ASP A 307 -0.05 12.01 4.55
N LEU A 308 1.28 11.98 4.48
CA LEU A 308 2.16 12.56 5.49
C LEU A 308 2.05 14.10 5.56
N ASP A 309 1.90 14.78 4.41
CA ASP A 309 1.62 16.22 4.37
C ASP A 309 0.28 16.52 5.09
N SER A 310 -0.78 15.73 4.85
CA SER A 310 -2.09 15.87 5.53
C SER A 310 -2.03 15.55 7.02
N ILE A 311 -1.31 14.47 7.40
CA ILE A 311 -1.06 14.09 8.80
C ILE A 311 -0.40 15.25 9.55
N ARG A 312 0.59 15.94 8.95
CA ARG A 312 1.25 17.07 9.62
C ARG A 312 0.26 18.18 9.98
N VAL A 313 -0.61 18.56 9.04
CA VAL A 313 -1.62 19.61 9.27
C VAL A 313 -2.59 19.22 10.39
N LEU A 314 -3.03 17.97 10.43
CA LEU A 314 -3.96 17.47 11.46
C LEU A 314 -3.27 17.30 12.83
N VAL A 315 -1.99 16.94 12.88
CA VAL A 315 -1.16 16.96 14.09
C VAL A 315 -1.03 18.39 14.62
N ASP A 316 -0.66 19.35 13.77
CA ASP A 316 -0.55 20.77 14.13
C ASP A 316 -1.89 21.31 14.65
N GLN A 317 -3.02 20.89 14.06
CA GLN A 317 -4.35 21.28 14.52
C GLN A 317 -4.70 20.68 15.89
N LEU A 318 -4.43 19.39 16.11
CA LEU A 318 -4.67 18.73 17.41
C LEU A 318 -3.78 19.31 18.51
N GLU A 319 -2.52 19.61 18.22
CA GLU A 319 -1.58 20.29 19.12
C GLU A 319 -2.09 21.69 19.53
N ASN A 320 -2.59 22.47 18.56
CA ASN A 320 -3.19 23.77 18.86
C ASN A 320 -4.44 23.64 19.74
N HIS A 321 -5.32 22.66 19.48
CA HIS A 321 -6.52 22.44 20.29
C HIS A 321 -6.19 22.02 21.74
N ILE A 322 -5.23 21.12 21.95
CA ILE A 322 -4.85 20.72 23.31
C ILE A 322 -4.14 21.84 24.06
N ASN A 323 -3.29 22.64 23.38
CA ASN A 323 -2.66 23.81 24.00
C ASN A 323 -3.68 24.84 24.49
N VAL A 324 -4.77 25.08 23.74
CA VAL A 324 -5.87 25.94 24.19
C VAL A 324 -6.58 25.35 25.43
N LEU A 325 -6.84 24.03 25.45
CA LEU A 325 -7.44 23.38 26.62
C LEU A 325 -6.53 23.45 27.85
N LEU A 326 -5.23 23.26 27.69
CA LEU A 326 -4.24 23.36 28.76
C LEU A 326 -4.19 24.78 29.33
N GLN A 327 -4.25 25.82 28.49
CA GLN A 327 -4.32 27.22 28.93
C GLN A 327 -5.62 27.53 29.70
N SER A 328 -6.76 26.98 29.28
CA SER A 328 -8.01 27.12 30.03
C SER A 328 -7.98 26.37 31.38
N ALA A 329 -7.31 25.22 31.44
CA ALA A 329 -7.06 24.50 32.69
C ALA A 329 -6.08 25.24 33.61
N ASP A 330 -5.03 25.86 33.06
CA ASP A 330 -4.12 26.75 33.80
C ASP A 330 -4.88 27.90 34.45
N PHE A 331 -5.75 28.57 33.68
CA PHE A 331 -6.57 29.66 34.18
C PHE A 331 -7.55 29.21 35.28
N ALA A 332 -8.24 28.09 35.08
CA ALA A 332 -9.12 27.50 36.09
C ALA A 332 -8.40 27.15 37.40
N LEU A 333 -7.10 26.88 37.36
CA LEU A 333 -6.30 26.47 38.51
C LEU A 333 -5.61 27.63 39.26
N GLN A 334 -5.76 28.89 38.82
CA GLN A 334 -5.14 30.05 39.48
C GLN A 334 -5.80 30.39 40.82
N GLU A 335 -7.13 30.52 40.83
CA GLU A 335 -7.93 30.83 42.01
C GLU A 335 -9.35 30.28 41.86
N GLU A 336 -10.05 30.07 42.98
CA GLU A 336 -11.35 29.41 43.03
C GLU A 336 -12.43 30.12 42.16
N GLY A 337 -12.42 31.45 42.14
CA GLY A 337 -13.32 32.25 41.29
C GLY A 337 -13.12 32.06 39.78
N ALA A 338 -11.93 31.60 39.35
CA ALA A 338 -11.60 31.38 37.95
C ALA A 338 -12.07 30.01 37.42
N VAL A 339 -12.31 29.03 38.30
CA VAL A 339 -12.65 27.64 37.92
C VAL A 339 -13.84 27.60 36.96
N ARG A 340 -14.95 28.24 37.33
CA ARG A 340 -16.17 28.27 36.52
C ARG A 340 -15.95 28.84 35.11
N PHE A 341 -15.15 29.89 34.98
CA PHE A 341 -14.86 30.52 33.70
C PHE A 341 -13.94 29.65 32.83
N GLY A 342 -12.88 29.07 33.42
CA GLY A 342 -11.96 28.19 32.70
C GLY A 342 -12.63 26.87 32.27
N VAL A 343 -13.46 26.28 33.13
CA VAL A 343 -14.25 25.08 32.81
C VAL A 343 -15.25 25.33 31.68
N GLU A 344 -15.96 26.47 31.71
CA GLU A 344 -16.89 26.84 30.63
C GLU A 344 -16.17 27.07 29.30
N GLU A 345 -14.93 27.58 29.31
CA GLU A 345 -14.12 27.67 28.08
C GLU A 345 -13.61 26.30 27.62
N ILE A 346 -13.18 25.42 28.53
CA ILE A 346 -12.86 24.00 28.22
C ILE A 346 -14.05 23.34 27.53
N LYS A 347 -15.26 23.47 28.09
CA LYS A 347 -16.51 22.90 27.57
C LYS A 347 -16.80 23.35 26.13
N LYS A 348 -16.60 24.63 25.82
CA LYS A 348 -16.73 25.17 24.44
C LYS A 348 -15.70 24.63 23.45
N LYS A 349 -14.46 24.37 23.88
CA LYS A 349 -13.36 23.94 23.00
C LYS A 349 -13.27 22.43 22.83
N LEU A 350 -13.77 21.65 23.80
CA LEU A 350 -13.69 20.19 23.83
C LEU A 350 -14.19 19.52 22.54
N GLY A 351 -15.28 20.00 21.95
CA GLY A 351 -15.81 19.45 20.70
C GLY A 351 -14.83 19.58 19.50
N MET A 352 -14.04 20.65 19.43
CA MET A 352 -13.02 20.80 18.39
C MET A 352 -11.81 19.88 18.63
N PHE A 353 -11.41 19.71 19.89
CA PHE A 353 -10.37 18.78 20.29
C PHE A 353 -10.74 17.32 19.95
N MET A 354 -11.94 16.88 20.35
CA MET A 354 -12.49 15.56 20.01
C MET A 354 -12.48 15.33 18.50
N LYS A 355 -13.02 16.28 17.72
CA LYS A 355 -13.04 16.17 16.27
C LYS A 355 -11.63 16.04 15.67
N SER A 356 -10.65 16.81 16.14
CA SER A 356 -9.26 16.68 15.64
C SER A 356 -8.60 15.34 15.97
N ILE A 357 -9.03 14.63 17.02
CA ILE A 357 -8.59 13.26 17.30
C ILE A 357 -9.21 12.28 16.30
N GLU A 358 -10.48 12.47 15.94
CA GLU A 358 -11.21 11.66 14.96
C GLU A 358 -10.63 11.88 13.55
N ASP A 359 -10.58 13.13 13.07
CA ASP A 359 -10.04 13.51 11.76
C ASP A 359 -8.60 12.98 11.55
N LEU A 360 -7.73 13.11 12.56
CA LEU A 360 -6.35 12.58 12.51
C LEU A 360 -6.32 11.05 12.55
N GLY A 361 -7.20 10.40 13.31
CA GLY A 361 -7.34 8.95 13.33
C GLY A 361 -7.72 8.37 11.97
N GLU A 362 -8.74 8.93 11.32
CA GLU A 362 -9.17 8.52 9.98
C GLU A 362 -8.05 8.66 8.94
N GLN A 363 -7.27 9.75 9.01
CA GLN A 363 -6.16 9.98 8.09
C GLN A 363 -4.99 8.99 8.29
N VAL A 364 -4.75 8.53 9.52
CA VAL A 364 -3.71 7.52 9.83
C VAL A 364 -4.13 6.13 9.35
N ASP A 365 -5.40 5.77 9.56
CA ASP A 365 -5.98 4.53 9.00
C ASP A 365 -5.97 4.56 7.48
N HIS A 366 -6.23 5.73 6.87
CA HIS A 366 -6.14 5.92 5.43
C HIS A 366 -4.74 5.69 4.90
N CYS A 367 -3.74 6.38 5.47
CA CYS A 367 -2.34 6.25 5.09
C CYS A 367 -1.86 4.79 5.21
N SER A 368 -2.11 4.15 6.35
CA SER A 368 -1.71 2.76 6.62
C SER A 368 -2.30 1.79 5.61
N ARG A 369 -3.58 1.96 5.26
CA ARG A 369 -4.29 1.14 4.28
C ARG A 369 -3.74 1.35 2.86
N ASP A 370 -3.45 2.58 2.47
CA ASP A 370 -2.98 2.88 1.12
C ASP A 370 -1.52 2.49 0.90
N ILE A 371 -0.67 2.57 1.94
CA ILE A 371 0.66 1.93 1.94
C ILE A 371 0.55 0.42 1.72
N ARG A 372 -0.32 -0.28 2.49
CA ARG A 372 -0.53 -1.73 2.34
C ARG A 372 -1.01 -2.10 0.93
N LYS A 373 -1.98 -1.36 0.37
CA LYS A 373 -2.42 -1.54 -1.03
C LYS A 373 -1.28 -1.31 -2.02
N ALA A 374 -0.48 -0.25 -1.86
CA ALA A 374 0.61 0.08 -2.77
C ALA A 374 1.69 -1.02 -2.77
N ARG A 375 2.05 -1.55 -1.58
CA ARG A 375 2.92 -2.74 -1.44
C ARG A 375 2.37 -3.92 -2.24
N THR A 376 1.08 -4.26 -2.07
CA THR A 376 0.43 -5.36 -2.81
C THR A 376 0.43 -5.13 -4.33
N VAL A 377 0.16 -3.92 -4.80
CA VAL A 377 0.20 -3.59 -6.23
C VAL A 377 1.62 -3.75 -6.79
N VAL A 378 2.64 -3.26 -6.08
CA VAL A 378 4.06 -3.41 -6.48
C VAL A 378 4.44 -4.89 -6.52
N LEU A 379 4.07 -5.67 -5.50
CA LEU A 379 4.30 -7.12 -5.47
C LEU A 379 3.61 -7.86 -6.62
N GLN A 380 2.36 -7.50 -6.94
CA GLN A 380 1.65 -8.06 -8.10
C GLN A 380 2.34 -7.70 -9.43
N ARG A 381 2.96 -6.53 -9.57
CA ARG A 381 3.78 -6.21 -10.76
C ARG A 381 5.07 -7.05 -10.79
N ILE A 382 5.77 -7.16 -9.67
CA ILE A 382 6.95 -8.01 -9.50
C ILE A 382 6.66 -9.47 -9.92
N ILE A 383 5.51 -10.02 -9.52
CA ILE A 383 5.07 -11.36 -9.88
C ILE A 383 4.67 -11.44 -11.36
N ARG A 384 3.81 -10.53 -11.83
CA ARG A 384 3.20 -10.58 -13.17
C ARG A 384 4.15 -10.42 -14.34
N HIS A 385 5.33 -9.83 -14.16
CA HIS A 385 6.36 -9.80 -15.21
C HIS A 385 7.04 -11.17 -15.31
N PRO A 386 6.82 -11.93 -16.41
CA PRO A 386 7.54 -13.17 -16.69
C PRO A 386 8.92 -12.83 -17.29
N LYS A 387 9.68 -13.88 -17.58
CA LYS A 387 11.05 -13.85 -18.13
C LYS A 387 11.15 -13.13 -19.47
#